data_AF-A0A529NXR2-F1
#
_entry.id   AF-A0A529NXR2-F1
#
_cell.length_a   1.000
_cell.length_b   1.000
_cell.length_c   1.000
_cell.angle_alpha   90.00
_cell.angle_beta   90.00
_cell.angle_gamma   90.00
#
_symmetry.space_group_name_H-M   'P 1'
#
loop_
_entity.id
_entity.type
_entity.pdbx_description
1 polymer ?
#
loop_
_entity_poly.entity_id
_entity_poly.type
_entity_poly.pdbx_seq_one_letter_code
_entity_poly.pdbx_strand_id
1 'polypeptide(L)'
;MKFLARAVLSLMLALAPVHVHAQGDDKTVMVRSDDPEMTTAIEQARASLDDFLALSEAPPPGTDKFKLKVMIVDGDATEHFWVIPFKRTASGFAGILANEPEIVQNVVYGQYIEF
;
A
#
# COMPACT_ATOMS: atom_id res chain seq x y z
N MET A 1 -1.81 -60.01 27.67
CA MET A 1 -0.63 -59.58 26.87
C MET A 1 -1.21 -58.68 25.77
N LYS A 2 -1.25 -57.34 25.89
CA LYS A 2 -0.18 -56.35 25.58
C LYS A 2 0.66 -56.87 24.38
N PHE A 3 0.73 -56.28 23.20
CA PHE A 3 0.75 -54.88 22.72
C PHE A 3 0.40 -54.91 21.19
N LEU A 4 0.33 -53.88 20.35
CA LEU A 4 0.86 -52.52 20.35
C LEU A 4 0.15 -51.70 19.25
N ALA A 5 -0.02 -50.42 19.52
CA ALA A 5 -0.69 -49.42 18.72
C ALA A 5 -0.01 -49.09 17.38
N ARG A 6 -0.80 -48.63 16.41
CA ARG A 6 -0.37 -47.66 15.39
C ARG A 6 -1.52 -46.69 15.10
N ALA A 7 -1.66 -45.66 15.95
CA ALA A 7 -2.41 -44.47 15.60
C ALA A 7 -1.53 -43.65 14.65
N VAL A 8 -1.90 -43.55 13.38
CA VAL A 8 -1.27 -42.64 12.42
C VAL A 8 -1.90 -41.27 12.64
N LEU A 9 -1.20 -40.39 13.37
CA LEU A 9 -1.58 -39.00 13.52
C LEU A 9 -1.02 -38.23 12.31
N SER A 10 -1.85 -38.04 11.29
CA SER A 10 -1.52 -37.18 10.15
C SER A 10 -1.53 -35.72 10.60
N LEU A 11 -0.33 -35.16 10.82
CA LEU A 11 -0.15 -33.73 11.03
C LEU A 11 -0.30 -33.02 9.68
N MET A 12 -1.50 -32.52 9.38
CA MET A 12 -1.68 -31.57 8.29
C MET A 12 -1.01 -30.25 8.68
N LEU A 13 0.17 -30.01 8.11
CA LEU A 13 0.84 -28.72 8.16
C LEU A 13 0.01 -27.75 7.31
N ALA A 14 -0.85 -26.97 7.95
CA ALA A 14 -1.51 -25.85 7.30
C ALA A 14 -0.42 -24.85 6.90
N LEU A 15 -0.07 -24.78 5.62
CA LEU A 15 0.65 -23.65 5.06
C LEU A 15 -0.29 -22.44 5.12
N ALA A 16 -0.32 -21.77 6.27
CA ALA A 16 -0.80 -20.40 6.30
C ALA A 16 0.17 -19.58 5.44
N PRO A 17 -0.30 -18.84 4.42
CA PRO A 17 0.56 -17.88 3.75
C PRO A 17 1.05 -16.89 4.80
N VAL A 18 2.34 -16.96 5.12
CA VAL A 18 3.03 -15.95 5.91
C VAL A 18 3.02 -14.70 5.05
N HIS A 19 2.04 -13.84 5.28
CA HIS A 19 2.06 -12.49 4.76
C HIS A 19 3.14 -11.75 5.55
N VAL A 20 4.38 -11.81 5.06
CA VAL A 20 5.45 -10.95 5.55
C VAL A 20 5.06 -9.53 5.13
N HIS A 21 4.34 -8.84 6.01
CA HIS A 21 4.05 -7.44 5.81
C HIS A 21 5.29 -6.65 6.24
N ALA A 22 6.05 -6.16 5.27
CA ALA A 22 7.07 -5.15 5.50
C ALA A 22 6.38 -3.82 5.79
N GLN A 23 5.73 -3.71 6.94
CA GLN A 23 5.31 -2.44 7.50
C GLN A 23 6.59 -1.76 7.97
N GLY A 24 7.19 -0.95 7.09
CA GLY A 24 8.21 0.00 7.54
C GLY A 24 7.60 0.90 8.61
N ASP A 25 8.44 1.54 9.44
CA ASP A 25 8.05 2.60 10.38
C ASP A 25 7.52 3.86 9.65
N ASP A 26 6.57 3.69 8.73
CA ASP A 26 5.92 4.75 7.99
C ASP A 26 4.89 5.39 8.91
N LYS A 27 5.40 6.27 9.78
CA LYS A 27 4.58 7.03 10.72
C LYS A 27 3.84 8.11 9.97
N THR A 28 2.53 8.17 10.15
CA THR A 28 1.73 9.29 9.66
C THR A 28 2.14 10.56 10.40
N VAL A 29 2.31 11.64 9.66
CA VAL A 29 2.64 12.96 10.20
C VAL A 29 1.48 13.89 9.89
N MET A 30 0.96 14.53 10.92
CA MET A 30 -0.08 15.53 10.77
C MET A 30 0.52 16.82 10.22
N VAL A 31 -0.01 17.28 9.10
CA VAL A 31 0.29 18.59 8.52
C VAL A 31 -1.01 19.38 8.41
N ARG A 32 -0.93 20.70 8.54
CA ARG A 32 -2.10 21.56 8.37
C ARG A 32 -2.59 21.47 6.93
N SER A 33 -3.91 21.44 6.75
CA SER A 33 -4.52 21.35 5.42
C SER A 33 -4.22 22.57 4.53
N ASP A 34 -3.92 23.72 5.13
CA ASP A 34 -3.59 24.98 4.47
C ASP A 34 -2.07 25.24 4.38
N ASP A 35 -1.24 24.23 4.62
CA ASP A 35 0.20 24.39 4.59
C ASP A 35 0.70 24.69 3.16
N PRO A 36 1.34 25.85 2.93
CA PRO A 36 1.78 26.25 1.59
C PRO A 36 2.95 25.39 1.09
N GLU A 37 3.78 24.84 1.97
CA GLU A 37 4.89 23.96 1.59
C GLU A 37 4.34 22.62 1.10
N MET A 38 3.33 22.06 1.78
CA MET A 38 2.64 20.86 1.30
C MET A 38 1.97 21.06 -0.05
N THR A 39 1.30 22.20 -0.24
CA THR A 39 0.68 22.54 -1.52
C THR A 39 1.72 22.57 -2.64
N THR A 40 2.84 23.25 -2.40
CA THR A 40 3.96 23.33 -3.35
C THR A 40 4.56 21.95 -3.65
N ALA A 41 4.74 21.10 -2.63
CA ALA A 41 5.26 19.75 -2.81
C ALA A 41 4.33 18.87 -3.66
N ILE A 42 3.00 18.99 -3.46
CA ILE A 42 2.01 18.27 -4.27
C ILE A 42 2.04 18.73 -5.72
N GLU A 43 2.15 20.04 -5.97
CA GLU A 43 2.26 20.58 -7.32
C GLU A 43 3.53 20.08 -8.04
N GLN A 44 4.68 20.08 -7.36
CA GLN A 44 5.93 19.55 -7.91
C GLN A 44 5.86 18.03 -8.16
N ALA A 45 5.24 17.28 -7.24
CA ALA A 45 5.03 15.84 -7.42
C ALA A 45 4.14 15.54 -8.63
N ARG A 46 3.08 16.31 -8.85
CA ARG A 46 2.22 16.19 -10.04
C ARG A 46 2.96 16.57 -11.32
N ALA A 47 3.76 17.63 -11.30
CA ALA A 47 4.51 18.08 -12.47
C ALA A 47 5.58 17.07 -12.93
N SER A 48 6.11 16.26 -12.01
CA SER A 48 7.12 15.22 -12.28
C SER A 48 6.54 13.80 -12.38
N LEU A 49 5.21 13.66 -12.28
CA LEU A 49 4.56 12.35 -12.20
C LEU A 49 4.76 11.51 -13.47
N ASP A 50 4.72 12.12 -14.65
CA ASP A 50 4.89 11.37 -15.90
C ASP A 50 6.30 10.79 -16.04
N ASP A 51 7.34 11.52 -15.61
CA ASP A 51 8.72 11.02 -15.59
C ASP A 51 8.86 9.84 -14.62
N PHE A 52 8.27 9.95 -13.43
CA PHE A 52 8.23 8.85 -12.46
C PHE A 52 7.55 7.60 -13.03
N LEU A 53 6.44 7.77 -13.75
CA LEU A 53 5.69 6.67 -14.33
C LEU A 53 6.45 6.00 -15.48
N ALA A 54 7.13 6.77 -16.33
CA ALA A 54 8.01 6.23 -17.35
C ALA A 54 9.14 5.37 -16.74
N LEU A 55 9.72 5.80 -15.62
CA LEU A 55 10.70 5.00 -14.88
C LEU A 55 10.10 3.72 -14.30
N SER A 56 8.84 3.76 -13.85
CA SER A 56 8.16 2.58 -13.30
C SER A 56 7.85 1.52 -14.36
N GLU A 57 7.64 1.92 -15.62
CA GLU A 57 7.38 1.03 -16.75
C GLU A 57 8.67 0.38 -17.28
N ALA A 58 9.80 1.08 -17.20
CA ALA A 58 11.12 0.60 -17.60
C ALA A 58 12.14 0.78 -16.45
N PRO A 59 12.03 0.01 -15.36
CA PRO A 59 12.81 0.22 -14.16
C PRO A 59 14.32 0.02 -14.38
N PRO A 60 15.17 0.98 -13.99
CA PRO A 60 16.61 0.78 -13.94
C PRO A 60 16.97 -0.39 -13.00
N PRO A 61 18.09 -1.09 -13.23
CA PRO A 61 18.54 -2.15 -12.34
C PRO A 61 18.61 -1.70 -10.88
N GLY A 62 17.98 -2.46 -9.98
CA GLY A 62 17.92 -2.16 -8.55
C GLY A 62 16.76 -1.22 -8.13
N THR A 63 15.87 -0.85 -9.04
CA THR A 63 14.67 -0.04 -8.74
C THR A 63 13.41 -0.87 -8.95
N ASP A 64 12.85 -1.45 -7.90
CA ASP A 64 11.71 -2.39 -8.00
C ASP A 64 10.53 -2.04 -7.05
N LYS A 65 10.67 -1.00 -6.24
CA LYS A 65 9.72 -0.62 -5.18
C LYS A 65 9.03 0.73 -5.46
N PHE A 66 8.45 0.87 -6.65
CA PHE A 66 7.65 2.06 -6.97
C PHE A 66 6.37 2.08 -6.16
N LYS A 67 6.04 3.23 -5.58
CA LYS A 67 4.81 3.46 -4.82
C LYS A 67 4.24 4.82 -5.21
N LEU A 68 2.90 4.92 -5.29
CA LEU A 68 2.23 6.21 -5.41
C LEU A 68 1.68 6.62 -4.06
N LYS A 69 1.78 7.91 -3.73
CA LYS A 69 1.13 8.47 -2.54
C LYS A 69 -0.18 9.13 -2.95
N VAL A 70 -1.30 8.65 -2.41
CA VAL A 70 -2.65 9.03 -2.83
C VAL A 70 -3.41 9.64 -1.66
N MET A 71 -4.05 10.77 -1.90
CA MET A 71 -4.91 11.45 -0.93
C MET A 71 -6.29 10.78 -0.90
N ILE A 72 -6.75 10.38 0.28
CA ILE A 72 -8.11 9.89 0.54
C ILE A 72 -8.80 10.89 1.47
N VAL A 73 -10.06 11.21 1.16
CA VAL A 73 -10.89 12.14 1.90
C VAL A 73 -12.07 11.39 2.49
N ASP A 74 -12.36 11.61 3.77
CA ASP A 74 -13.49 11.06 4.50
C ASP A 74 -14.13 12.15 5.37
N GLY A 75 -15.15 12.82 4.83
CA GLY A 75 -15.70 14.04 5.44
C GLY A 75 -14.63 15.13 5.55
N ASP A 76 -14.34 15.56 6.78
CA ASP A 76 -13.29 16.55 7.08
C ASP A 76 -11.90 15.91 7.31
N ALA A 77 -11.82 14.58 7.34
CA ALA A 77 -10.55 13.87 7.49
C ALA A 77 -9.88 13.69 6.12
N THR A 78 -8.56 13.88 6.09
CA THR A 78 -7.74 13.67 4.88
C THR A 78 -6.45 12.98 5.27
N GLU A 79 -6.15 11.87 4.59
CA GLU A 79 -4.97 11.06 4.85
C GLU A 79 -4.31 10.65 3.53
N HIS A 80 -2.97 10.55 3.52
CA HIS A 80 -2.20 10.23 2.32
C HIS A 80 -1.56 8.84 2.46
N PHE A 81 -1.95 7.92 1.58
CA PHE A 81 -1.58 6.51 1.64
C PHE A 81 -0.57 6.13 0.58
N TRP A 82 0.31 5.16 0.87
CA TRP A 82 1.01 4.46 -0.22
C TRP A 82 0.07 3.49 -0.92
N VAL A 83 0.18 3.43 -2.24
CA VAL A 83 -0.52 2.47 -3.10
C VAL A 83 0.51 1.60 -3.81
N ILE A 84 0.47 0.29 -3.54
CA ILE A 84 1.31 -0.73 -4.18
C ILE A 84 0.66 -2.11 -4.25
N PRO A 85 0.82 -2.84 -5.38
CA PRO A 85 1.23 -2.32 -6.68
C PRO A 85 0.17 -1.33 -7.20
N PHE A 86 0.57 -0.44 -8.10
CA PHE A 86 -0.34 0.41 -8.86
C PHE A 86 -0.23 0.09 -10.36
N LYS A 87 -1.27 0.43 -11.11
CA LYS A 87 -1.30 0.36 -12.58
C LYS A 87 -2.04 1.56 -13.14
N ARG A 88 -1.63 2.02 -14.33
CA ARG A 88 -2.43 2.95 -15.14
C ARG A 88 -3.70 2.25 -15.64
N THR A 89 -4.80 2.98 -15.66
CA THR A 89 -6.08 2.57 -16.27
C THR A 89 -6.41 3.51 -17.43
N ALA A 90 -7.55 3.31 -18.09
CA ALA A 90 -7.98 4.20 -19.18
C ALA A 90 -8.28 5.63 -18.71
N SER A 91 -8.61 5.81 -17.42
CA SER A 91 -9.10 7.08 -16.86
C SER A 91 -8.31 7.57 -15.64
N GLY A 92 -7.26 6.88 -15.22
CA GLY A 92 -6.50 7.20 -14.02
C GLY A 92 -5.59 6.05 -13.60
N PHE A 93 -5.67 5.67 -12.33
CA PHE A 93 -4.87 4.61 -11.74
C PHE A 93 -5.74 3.68 -10.91
N ALA A 94 -5.18 2.51 -10.62
CA ALA A 94 -5.74 1.62 -9.63
C ALA A 94 -4.62 0.88 -8.90
N GLY A 95 -4.87 0.47 -7.66
CA GLY A 95 -3.88 -0.26 -6.88
C GLY A 95 -4.37 -0.63 -5.49
N ILE A 96 -3.46 -1.10 -4.65
CA ILE A 96 -3.76 -1.60 -3.31
C ILE A 96 -3.20 -0.64 -2.26
N LEU A 97 -4.03 -0.21 -1.31
CA LEU A 97 -3.59 0.58 -0.15
C LEU A 97 -2.61 -0.22 0.73
N ALA A 98 -1.48 0.40 1.04
CA ALA A 98 -0.34 -0.27 1.68
C ALA A 98 0.00 0.26 3.08
N ASN A 99 -0.93 1.01 3.70
CA ASN A 99 -0.85 1.46 5.08
C ASN A 99 -2.22 1.28 5.75
N GLU A 100 -2.21 1.12 7.08
CA GLU A 100 -3.41 1.14 7.91
C GLU A 100 -3.93 2.58 8.03
N PRO A 101 -5.23 2.84 7.79
CA PRO A 101 -5.83 4.13 8.05
C PRO A 101 -5.75 4.51 9.53
N GLU A 102 -5.36 5.75 9.82
CA GLU A 102 -5.36 6.28 11.18
C GLU A 102 -6.59 7.14 11.48
N ILE A 103 -7.06 7.94 10.52
CA ILE A 103 -8.15 8.91 10.74
C ILE A 103 -9.32 8.77 9.77
N VAL A 104 -9.08 8.30 8.54
CA VAL A 104 -10.17 8.01 7.59
C VAL A 104 -10.75 6.63 7.87
N GLN A 105 -12.06 6.46 7.67
CA GLN A 105 -12.80 5.22 7.97
C GLN A 105 -13.48 4.62 6.74
N ASN A 106 -13.41 5.30 5.60
CA ASN A 106 -14.01 4.87 4.34
C ASN A 106 -13.15 3.93 3.49
N VAL A 107 -11.93 3.62 3.96
CA VAL A 107 -11.03 2.64 3.35
C VAL A 107 -10.38 1.75 4.41
N VAL A 108 -9.78 0.63 3.99
CA VAL A 108 -9.01 -0.27 4.87
C VAL A 108 -7.67 -0.66 4.24
N TYR A 109 -6.71 -1.08 5.06
CA TYR A 109 -5.45 -1.64 4.57
C TYR A 109 -5.70 -2.82 3.61
N GLY A 110 -4.93 -2.88 2.52
CA GLY A 110 -5.05 -3.92 1.50
C GLY A 110 -6.24 -3.74 0.55
N GLN A 111 -7.04 -2.68 0.70
CA GLN A 111 -8.15 -2.42 -0.22
C GLN A 111 -7.66 -2.02 -1.61
N TYR A 112 -8.28 -2.62 -2.63
CA TYR A 112 -8.12 -2.20 -4.02
C TYR A 112 -8.97 -0.95 -4.29
N ILE A 113 -8.34 0.10 -4.81
CA ILE A 113 -8.98 1.38 -5.11
C ILE A 113 -8.67 1.82 -6.54
N GLU A 114 -9.57 2.62 -7.11
CA GLU A 114 -9.35 3.42 -8.33
C GLU A 114 -9.27 4.90 -7.93
N PHE A 115 -8.37 5.65 -8.55
CA PHE A 115 -8.08 7.05 -8.21
C PHE A 115 -7.49 7.83 -9.39
#